data_AF-A0A1W9QLT8-F1
#
_entry.id   AF-A0A1W9QLT8-F1
#
_cell.length_a   1.000
_cell.length_b   1.000
_cell.length_c   1.000
_cell.angle_alpha   90.00
_cell.angle_beta   90.00
_cell.angle_gamma   90.00
#
_symmetry.space_group_name_H-M   'P 1'
#
loop_
_entity.id
_entity.type
_entity.pdbx_description
1 polymer ?
#
loop_
_entity_poly.entity_id
_entity_poly.type
_entity_poly.pdbx_seq_one_letter_code
_entity_poly.pdbx_strand_id
1 'polypeptide(L)'
;MLFLIFQVSAETTFSDLKGKWIFTEGDVNLELIFQSENKLIFDGEAANYSLAPGIIRVQDEYYIIDYPFVLEGKTMTITFPEGYQLIFTRAENNAGNSSAKETENLGNDSVQNTFSRTSGEEYLLQGKLCNWSGSSGSSSSYSTTRWIYFDGQGNFQDGSETSFSSNDGLYGGNEQGNSGTYRVSGNYIYLNYNDGSTIRANVYFRQDDNSISEIEYDGDIYGKTICD
;
A
#
# COMPACT_ATOMS: atom_id res chain seq x y z
N MET A 1 -41.40 17.30 -22.91
CA MET A 1 -41.64 16.17 -21.99
C MET A 1 -40.31 15.44 -21.85
N LEU A 2 -39.59 15.71 -20.75
CA LEU A 2 -38.26 15.15 -20.49
C LEU A 2 -38.47 13.78 -19.81
N PHE A 3 -38.10 12.68 -20.46
CA PHE A 3 -38.12 11.35 -19.84
C PHE A 3 -36.82 11.17 -19.06
N LEU A 4 -36.91 11.20 -17.73
CA LEU A 4 -35.85 10.72 -16.84
C LEU A 4 -35.87 9.18 -16.89
N ILE A 5 -34.89 8.60 -17.56
CA ILE A 5 -34.66 7.15 -17.52
C ILE A 5 -33.86 6.89 -16.26
N PHE A 6 -34.48 6.28 -15.25
CA PHE A 6 -33.77 5.73 -14.11
C PHE A 6 -33.16 4.39 -14.55
N GLN A 7 -31.84 4.36 -14.68
CA GLN A 7 -31.12 3.13 -14.91
C GLN A 7 -31.05 2.37 -13.58
N VAL A 8 -31.80 1.28 -13.47
CA VAL A 8 -31.75 0.37 -12.32
C VAL A 8 -30.48 -0.46 -12.47
N SER A 9 -29.46 -0.19 -11.66
CA SER A 9 -28.30 -1.08 -11.54
C SER A 9 -28.72 -2.34 -10.81
N ALA A 10 -28.40 -3.51 -11.38
CA ALA A 10 -28.63 -4.78 -10.70
C ALA A 10 -27.85 -4.81 -9.38
N GLU A 11 -28.45 -5.38 -8.33
CA GLU A 11 -27.75 -5.57 -7.06
C GLU A 11 -26.66 -6.61 -7.24
N THR A 12 -25.41 -6.22 -6.95
CA THR A 12 -24.28 -7.14 -6.92
C THR A 12 -24.38 -8.01 -5.68
N THR A 13 -24.27 -9.32 -5.86
CA THR A 13 -24.29 -10.31 -4.79
C THR A 13 -22.90 -10.89 -4.52
N PHE A 14 -22.73 -11.61 -3.41
CA PHE A 14 -21.50 -12.37 -3.17
C PHE A 14 -21.18 -13.33 -4.32
N SER A 15 -22.18 -13.95 -4.94
CA SER A 15 -21.94 -14.89 -6.04
C SER A 15 -21.25 -14.22 -7.23
N ASP A 16 -21.53 -12.92 -7.44
CA ASP A 16 -20.90 -12.13 -8.50
C ASP A 16 -19.46 -11.79 -8.15
N LEU A 17 -19.11 -11.61 -6.89
CA LEU A 17 -17.75 -11.25 -6.45
C LEU A 17 -16.88 -12.46 -6.04
N LYS A 18 -17.48 -13.63 -5.84
CA LYS A 18 -16.80 -14.81 -5.32
C LYS A 18 -15.56 -15.18 -6.13
N GLY A 19 -14.45 -15.41 -5.42
CA GLY A 19 -13.18 -15.88 -5.98
C GLY A 19 -12.06 -14.87 -5.80
N LYS A 20 -10.98 -15.10 -6.54
CA LYS A 20 -9.74 -14.32 -6.50
C LYS A 20 -9.72 -13.28 -7.62
N TRP A 21 -9.29 -12.09 -7.28
CA TRP A 21 -9.21 -10.91 -8.13
C TRP A 21 -7.79 -10.37 -8.05
N ILE A 22 -7.20 -10.07 -9.19
CA ILE A 22 -5.80 -9.69 -9.32
C ILE A 22 -5.71 -8.30 -9.89
N PHE A 23 -5.01 -7.43 -9.19
CA PHE A 23 -4.50 -6.20 -9.76
C PHE A 23 -3.04 -6.42 -10.13
N THR A 24 -2.67 -6.05 -11.34
CA THR A 24 -1.29 -6.10 -11.80
C THR A 24 -0.96 -4.81 -12.51
N GLU A 25 -0.02 -4.06 -11.96
CA GLU A 25 0.53 -2.86 -12.56
C GLU A 25 2.06 -2.86 -12.38
N GLY A 26 2.77 -3.03 -13.49
CA GLY A 26 4.20 -3.31 -13.45
C GLY A 26 4.49 -4.64 -12.73
N ASP A 27 5.22 -4.59 -11.62
CA ASP A 27 5.51 -5.73 -10.73
C ASP A 27 4.75 -5.66 -9.39
N VAL A 28 3.84 -4.69 -9.25
CA VAL A 28 2.88 -4.71 -8.14
C VAL A 28 1.82 -5.75 -8.48
N ASN A 29 1.65 -6.72 -7.59
CA ASN A 29 0.61 -7.72 -7.67
C ASN A 29 -0.18 -7.69 -6.37
N LEU A 30 -1.43 -7.23 -6.44
CA LEU A 30 -2.33 -7.23 -5.30
C LEU A 30 -3.40 -8.29 -5.50
N GLU A 31 -3.70 -8.99 -4.42
CA GLU A 31 -4.69 -10.03 -4.39
C GLU A 31 -5.91 -9.61 -3.57
N LEU A 32 -7.11 -9.81 -4.13
CA LEU A 32 -8.37 -9.64 -3.41
C LEU A 32 -9.20 -10.92 -3.56
N ILE A 33 -9.47 -11.61 -2.45
CA ILE A 33 -10.27 -12.84 -2.43
C ILE A 33 -11.56 -12.62 -1.65
N PHE A 34 -12.70 -12.80 -2.29
CA PHE A 34 -13.98 -12.94 -1.58
C PHE A 34 -14.18 -14.41 -1.18
N GLN A 35 -13.88 -14.73 0.09
CA GLN A 35 -13.93 -16.10 0.61
C GLN A 35 -15.35 -16.55 0.96
N SER A 36 -16.11 -15.68 1.60
CA SER A 36 -17.51 -15.90 1.99
C SER A 36 -18.33 -14.62 1.81
N GLU A 37 -19.63 -14.67 2.14
CA GLU A 37 -20.55 -13.53 2.08
C GLU A 37 -20.14 -12.35 2.97
N ASN A 38 -19.30 -12.61 3.97
CA ASN A 38 -18.91 -11.64 4.99
C ASN A 38 -17.40 -11.59 5.27
N LYS A 39 -16.58 -12.34 4.51
CA LYS A 39 -15.14 -12.37 4.68
C LYS A 39 -14.41 -12.22 3.35
N LEU A 40 -13.48 -11.28 3.31
CA LEU A 40 -12.53 -11.10 2.21
C LEU A 40 -11.09 -11.20 2.70
N ILE A 41 -10.16 -11.40 1.78
CA ILE A 41 -8.73 -11.27 2.00
C ILE A 41 -8.20 -10.24 1.01
N PHE A 42 -7.51 -9.22 1.50
CA PHE A 42 -6.81 -8.25 0.68
C PHE A 42 -5.32 -8.32 1.00
N ASP A 43 -4.53 -8.69 -0.01
CA ASP A 43 -3.07 -8.87 0.07
C ASP A 43 -2.61 -9.76 1.26
N GLY A 44 -3.37 -10.84 1.52
CA GLY A 44 -3.11 -11.77 2.62
C GLY A 44 -3.79 -11.41 3.94
N GLU A 45 -4.29 -10.19 4.10
CA GLU A 45 -4.98 -9.75 5.31
C GLU A 45 -6.48 -10.00 5.23
N ALA A 46 -7.02 -10.72 6.21
CA ALA A 46 -8.44 -11.06 6.25
C ALA A 46 -9.25 -9.94 6.92
N ALA A 47 -10.33 -9.50 6.27
CA ALA A 47 -11.25 -8.52 6.81
C ALA A 47 -12.71 -8.99 6.69
N ASN A 48 -13.55 -8.51 7.60
CA ASN A 48 -15.00 -8.68 7.48
C ASN A 48 -15.54 -7.62 6.52
N TYR A 49 -16.56 -7.98 5.73
CA TYR A 49 -17.21 -7.02 4.84
C TYR A 49 -18.72 -7.26 4.74
N SER A 50 -19.41 -6.27 4.18
CA SER A 50 -20.79 -6.38 3.72
C SER A 50 -20.95 -5.68 2.36
N LEU A 51 -22.01 -6.04 1.62
CA LEU A 51 -22.32 -5.42 0.33
C LEU A 51 -23.53 -4.50 0.43
N ALA A 52 -23.42 -3.35 -0.22
CA ALA A 52 -24.54 -2.47 -0.55
C ALA A 52 -24.48 -2.16 -2.06
N PRO A 53 -25.55 -1.59 -2.67
CA PRO A 53 -25.54 -1.29 -4.10
C PRO A 53 -24.33 -0.43 -4.51
N GLY A 54 -23.41 -1.04 -5.27
CA GLY A 54 -22.17 -0.38 -5.74
C GLY A 54 -21.13 -0.09 -4.66
N ILE A 55 -21.23 -0.67 -3.45
CA ILE A 55 -20.31 -0.40 -2.34
C ILE A 55 -19.91 -1.71 -1.65
N ILE A 56 -18.61 -1.92 -1.45
CA ILE A 56 -18.05 -2.91 -0.52
C ILE A 56 -17.77 -2.18 0.80
N ARG A 57 -18.42 -2.57 1.88
CA ARG A 57 -18.16 -2.00 3.22
C ARG A 57 -17.25 -2.92 3.99
N VAL A 58 -16.01 -2.50 4.22
CA VAL A 58 -15.05 -3.27 5.02
C VAL A 58 -15.12 -2.79 6.46
N GLN A 59 -15.20 -3.74 7.39
CA GLN A 59 -15.22 -3.46 8.82
C GLN A 59 -13.82 -3.66 9.40
N ASP A 60 -13.25 -2.56 9.85
CA ASP A 60 -12.03 -2.51 10.66
C ASP A 60 -12.40 -2.51 12.16
N GLU A 61 -11.42 -2.60 13.06
CA GLU A 61 -11.62 -2.67 14.51
C GLU A 61 -12.40 -1.46 15.05
N TYR A 62 -12.25 -0.29 14.42
CA TYR A 62 -12.84 0.97 14.89
C TYR A 62 -13.77 1.66 13.89
N TYR A 63 -13.71 1.30 12.61
CA TYR A 63 -14.40 2.04 11.55
C TYR A 63 -15.00 1.10 10.50
N ILE A 64 -16.02 1.61 9.81
CA ILE A 64 -16.54 1.01 8.58
C ILE A 64 -16.07 1.91 7.44
N ILE A 65 -15.39 1.32 6.46
CA ILE A 65 -14.89 2.02 5.28
C ILE A 65 -15.69 1.55 4.07
N ASP A 66 -16.30 2.50 3.36
CA ASP A 66 -17.08 2.25 2.17
C ASP A 66 -16.18 2.40 0.93
N TYR A 67 -16.07 1.34 0.15
CA TYR A 67 -15.34 1.30 -1.12
C TYR A 67 -16.32 1.19 -2.29
N PRO A 68 -16.63 2.30 -2.97
CA PRO A 68 -17.43 2.26 -4.19
C PRO A 68 -16.78 1.34 -5.22
N PHE A 69 -17.56 0.55 -5.94
CA PHE A 69 -17.03 -0.30 -6.98
C PHE A 69 -17.97 -0.43 -8.18
N VAL A 70 -17.37 -0.72 -9.33
CA VAL A 70 -18.06 -1.03 -10.58
C VAL A 70 -17.60 -2.40 -11.05
N LEU A 71 -18.56 -3.28 -11.35
CA LEU A 71 -18.31 -4.63 -11.83
C LEU A 71 -18.76 -4.75 -13.29
N GLU A 72 -17.83 -5.02 -14.19
CA GLU A 72 -18.06 -5.19 -15.62
C GLU A 72 -17.47 -6.51 -16.10
N GLY A 73 -18.28 -7.57 -16.07
CA GLY A 73 -17.86 -8.91 -16.48
C GLY A 73 -16.76 -9.49 -15.59
N LYS A 74 -15.53 -9.59 -16.13
CA LYS A 74 -14.35 -10.11 -15.41
C LYS A 74 -13.49 -9.01 -14.79
N THR A 75 -13.91 -7.75 -14.88
CA THR A 75 -13.16 -6.60 -14.38
C THR A 75 -13.95 -5.93 -13.26
N MET A 76 -13.26 -5.61 -12.17
CA MET A 76 -13.82 -4.89 -11.03
C MET A 76 -12.97 -3.67 -10.75
N THR A 77 -13.57 -2.50 -10.84
CA THR A 77 -12.92 -1.23 -10.49
C THR A 77 -13.36 -0.82 -9.10
N ILE A 78 -12.44 -0.73 -8.16
CA ILE A 78 -12.71 -0.27 -6.79
C ILE A 78 -12.17 1.15 -6.65
N THR A 79 -13.01 2.09 -6.23
CA THR A 79 -12.62 3.45 -5.84
C THR A 79 -12.35 3.47 -4.35
N PHE A 80 -11.18 3.97 -3.97
CA PHE A 80 -10.78 4.10 -2.58
C PHE A 80 -11.19 5.47 -2.02
N PRO A 81 -11.27 5.63 -0.68
CA PRO A 81 -11.67 6.90 -0.04
C PRO A 81 -10.85 8.11 -0.48
N GLU A 82 -9.59 7.89 -0.86
CA GLU A 82 -8.67 8.92 -1.34
C GLU A 82 -8.91 9.28 -2.82
N GLY A 83 -9.87 8.64 -3.49
CA GLY A 83 -10.38 8.99 -4.81
C GLY A 83 -9.74 8.25 -6.00
N TYR A 84 -8.71 7.45 -5.78
CA TYR A 84 -8.09 6.64 -6.85
C TYR A 84 -8.83 5.32 -7.06
N GLN A 85 -8.52 4.66 -8.18
CA GLN A 85 -9.17 3.43 -8.58
C GLN A 85 -8.17 2.30 -8.83
N LEU A 86 -8.45 1.11 -8.32
CA LEU A 86 -7.75 -0.11 -8.70
C LEU A 86 -8.65 -0.97 -9.58
N ILE A 87 -8.10 -1.48 -10.67
CA ILE A 87 -8.81 -2.31 -11.64
C ILE A 87 -8.33 -3.75 -11.49
N PHE A 88 -9.14 -4.56 -10.80
CA PHE A 88 -8.87 -5.97 -10.63
C PHE A 88 -9.45 -6.78 -11.79
N THR A 89 -8.72 -7.78 -12.24
CA THR A 89 -9.20 -8.82 -13.16
C THR A 89 -9.44 -10.11 -12.41
N ARG A 90 -10.57 -10.77 -12.62
CA ARG A 90 -10.86 -12.06 -12.00
C ARG A 90 -9.81 -13.08 -12.41
N ALA A 91 -9.16 -13.72 -11.44
CA ALA A 91 -8.30 -14.86 -11.70
C ALA A 91 -9.14 -15.97 -12.34
N GLU A 92 -8.67 -16.54 -13.44
CA GLU A 92 -9.34 -17.69 -14.03
C GLU A 92 -9.23 -18.84 -13.03
N ASN A 93 -10.38 -19.27 -12.50
CA ASN A 93 -10.45 -20.49 -11.73
C ASN A 93 -10.09 -21.63 -12.69
N ASN A 94 -8.82 -22.06 -12.70
CA ASN A 94 -8.39 -23.33 -13.29
C ASN A 94 -8.93 -24.51 -12.44
N ALA A 95 -10.22 -24.47 -12.11
CA ALA A 95 -10.95 -25.54 -11.47
C ALA A 95 -11.53 -26.44 -12.57
N GLY A 96 -10.67 -27.24 -13.22
CA GLY A 96 -11.12 -28.22 -14.20
C GLY A 96 -10.00 -28.84 -15.05
N ASN A 97 -9.55 -30.03 -14.64
CA ASN A 97 -8.76 -31.02 -15.39
C ASN A 97 -7.24 -30.80 -15.53
N SER A 98 -6.51 -31.02 -14.43
CA SER A 98 -5.13 -31.51 -14.48
C SER A 98 -5.02 -32.85 -13.76
N SER A 99 -5.60 -33.90 -14.36
CA SER A 99 -5.08 -35.26 -14.17
C SER A 99 -3.91 -35.45 -15.13
N ALA A 100 -2.77 -34.83 -14.83
CA ALA A 100 -1.51 -35.14 -15.48
C ALA A 100 -0.62 -35.86 -14.46
N LYS A 101 -0.45 -37.14 -14.76
CA LYS A 101 0.39 -38.12 -14.08
C LYS A 101 1.77 -37.55 -13.76
N GLU A 102 2.08 -37.52 -12.48
CA GLU A 102 3.40 -37.29 -11.91
C GLU A 102 4.38 -38.32 -12.49
N THR A 103 5.42 -37.84 -13.16
CA THR A 103 6.66 -38.60 -13.37
C THR A 103 7.76 -37.72 -12.84
N GLU A 104 8.27 -38.14 -11.69
CA GLU A 104 9.43 -37.59 -11.02
C GLU A 104 10.59 -37.45 -12.01
N ASN A 105 11.19 -36.26 -12.06
CA ASN A 105 12.61 -36.16 -12.35
C ASN A 105 13.22 -34.98 -11.61
N LEU A 106 14.15 -35.33 -10.72
CA LEU A 106 15.02 -34.47 -9.95
C LEU A 106 15.90 -33.66 -10.91
N GLY A 107 15.68 -32.35 -10.94
CA GLY A 107 16.51 -31.38 -11.65
C GLY A 107 16.79 -30.21 -10.72
N ASN A 108 17.89 -30.35 -9.98
CA ASN A 108 18.45 -29.38 -9.06
C ASN A 108 18.97 -28.19 -9.89
N ASP A 109 18.16 -27.15 -10.06
CA ASP A 109 18.62 -25.90 -10.65
C ASP A 109 18.25 -24.74 -9.74
N SER A 110 19.30 -24.15 -9.17
CA SER A 110 19.27 -23.02 -8.28
C SER A 110 18.57 -21.85 -8.95
N VAL A 111 17.31 -21.63 -8.59
CA VAL A 111 16.57 -20.40 -8.85
C VAL A 111 17.26 -19.30 -8.06
N GLN A 112 18.29 -18.69 -8.68
CA GLN A 112 18.72 -17.36 -8.28
C GLN A 112 17.52 -16.44 -8.50
N ASN A 113 16.95 -16.05 -7.36
CA ASN A 113 16.01 -14.97 -7.17
C ASN A 113 16.64 -13.68 -7.74
N THR A 114 16.60 -13.56 -9.06
CA THR A 114 16.90 -12.33 -9.78
C THR A 114 15.62 -11.51 -9.70
N PHE A 115 15.45 -10.87 -8.54
CA PHE A 115 14.56 -9.73 -8.39
C PHE A 115 14.81 -8.82 -9.60
N SER A 116 13.81 -8.75 -10.49
CA SER A 116 13.84 -7.91 -11.67
C SER A 116 14.17 -6.50 -11.22
N ARG A 117 15.25 -5.95 -11.79
CA ARG A 117 15.72 -4.60 -11.54
C ARG A 117 14.55 -3.63 -11.67
N THR A 118 14.20 -3.03 -10.54
CA THR A 118 13.67 -1.66 -10.35
C THR A 118 12.89 -1.12 -11.52
N SER A 119 11.61 -0.95 -11.24
CA SER A 119 10.63 -0.26 -12.05
C SER A 119 10.91 1.25 -12.07
N GLY A 120 12.00 1.61 -12.73
CA GLY A 120 12.17 2.84 -13.49
C GLY A 120 12.08 4.20 -12.80
N GLU A 121 11.51 4.36 -11.60
CA GLU A 121 11.23 5.67 -11.00
C GLU A 121 11.79 5.81 -9.59
N GLU A 122 12.43 4.78 -9.03
CA GLU A 122 13.02 4.83 -7.69
C GLU A 122 14.09 5.91 -7.58
N TYR A 123 14.80 6.20 -8.68
CA TYR A 123 15.80 7.26 -8.76
C TYR A 123 15.23 8.66 -8.52
N LEU A 124 13.91 8.85 -8.68
CA LEU A 124 13.24 10.12 -8.41
C LEU A 124 13.09 10.36 -6.90
N LEU A 125 13.12 9.31 -6.08
CA LEU A 125 13.02 9.38 -4.62
C LEU A 125 14.34 8.94 -3.99
N GLN A 126 15.17 9.91 -3.62
CA GLN A 126 16.46 9.68 -2.98
C GLN A 126 16.70 10.67 -1.85
N GLY A 127 17.30 10.20 -0.76
CA GLY A 127 17.73 10.98 0.39
C GLY A 127 16.92 10.70 1.65
N LYS A 128 17.27 11.41 2.73
CA LYS A 128 16.54 11.37 4.01
C LYS A 128 15.37 12.36 3.93
N LEU A 129 14.17 11.88 4.26
CA LEU A 129 12.98 12.71 4.50
C LEU A 129 12.67 12.65 6.00
N CYS A 130 12.32 13.79 6.59
CA CYS A 130 12.02 13.87 8.01
C CYS A 130 10.62 14.37 8.24
N ASN A 131 10.02 13.92 9.33
CA ASN A 131 8.84 14.49 9.93
C ASN A 131 9.22 14.92 11.35
N TRP A 132 8.87 16.14 11.71
CA TRP A 132 9.08 16.65 13.06
C TRP A 132 7.76 16.78 13.79
N SER A 133 7.67 16.18 14.97
CA SER A 133 6.59 16.41 15.92
C SER A 133 7.19 16.84 17.26
N GLY A 134 6.69 17.96 17.79
CA GLY A 134 7.11 18.48 19.08
C GLY A 134 5.97 19.16 19.82
N SER A 135 5.90 18.89 21.12
CA SER A 135 4.91 19.48 22.03
C SER A 135 5.59 20.57 22.85
N SER A 136 5.18 21.83 22.71
CA SER A 136 5.69 22.94 23.52
C SER A 136 4.85 23.09 24.80
N GLY A 137 5.22 22.37 25.86
CA GLY A 137 4.67 22.52 27.21
C GLY A 137 5.61 23.29 28.14
N SER A 138 5.05 24.02 29.11
CA SER A 138 5.73 25.02 29.96
C SER A 138 6.85 24.51 30.89
N SER A 139 7.21 23.22 30.87
CA SER A 139 8.17 22.61 31.82
C SER A 139 9.11 21.54 31.25
N SER A 140 8.93 21.11 29.99
CA SER A 140 9.85 20.20 29.29
C SER A 140 9.57 20.23 27.79
N SER A 141 10.62 20.30 26.97
CA SER A 141 10.51 20.24 25.51
C SER A 141 10.91 18.85 25.04
N TYR A 142 9.94 18.07 24.58
CA TYR A 142 10.17 16.80 23.89
C TYR A 142 9.98 17.03 22.39
N SER A 143 11.03 16.77 21.62
CA SER A 143 10.96 16.73 20.16
C SER A 143 11.32 15.34 19.69
N THR A 144 10.44 14.74 18.89
CA THR A 144 10.68 13.48 18.21
C THR A 144 10.75 13.73 16.72
N THR A 145 11.89 13.40 16.12
CA THR A 145 12.07 13.47 14.66
C THR A 145 11.97 12.06 14.14
N ARG A 146 10.99 11.79 13.29
CA ARG A 146 10.93 10.54 12.51
C ARG A 146 11.61 10.78 11.17
N TRP A 147 12.24 9.75 10.63
CA TRP A 147 12.88 9.85 9.33
C TRP A 147 12.73 8.58 8.51
N ILE A 148 12.79 8.74 7.21
CA ILE A 148 12.86 7.66 6.23
C ILE A 148 13.92 8.02 5.18
N TYR A 149 14.82 7.11 4.89
CA TYR A 149 15.91 7.28 3.94
C TYR A 149 15.68 6.37 2.74
N PHE A 150 15.74 6.94 1.54
CA PHE A 150 15.64 6.24 0.27
C PHE A 150 16.97 6.30 -0.49
N ASP A 151 17.44 5.18 -1.00
CA ASP A 151 18.74 5.10 -1.68
C ASP A 151 18.70 5.48 -3.18
N GLY A 152 17.51 5.64 -3.76
CA GLY A 152 17.31 5.89 -5.20
C GLY A 152 17.39 4.61 -6.05
N GLN A 153 17.56 3.44 -5.43
CA GLN A 153 17.78 2.14 -6.08
C GLN A 153 16.77 1.08 -5.59
N GLY A 154 15.75 1.49 -4.84
CA GLY A 154 14.70 0.61 -4.36
C GLY A 154 14.93 0.03 -2.98
N ASN A 155 15.89 0.52 -2.18
CA ASN A 155 16.01 0.19 -0.76
C ASN A 155 15.72 1.40 0.13
N PHE A 156 15.07 1.15 1.27
CA PHE A 156 14.80 2.19 2.24
C PHE A 156 15.08 1.72 3.67
N GLN A 157 15.24 2.70 4.56
CA GLN A 157 15.33 2.50 6.00
C GLN A 157 14.56 3.62 6.70
N ASP A 158 13.80 3.30 7.74
CA ASP A 158 13.18 4.29 8.62
C ASP A 158 13.79 4.29 10.02
N GLY A 159 13.41 5.27 10.83
CA GLY A 159 13.85 5.37 12.21
C GLY A 159 13.33 6.63 12.90
N SER A 160 13.77 6.79 14.14
CA SER A 160 13.46 7.99 14.91
C SER A 160 14.65 8.48 15.73
N GLU A 161 14.73 9.79 15.89
CA GLU A 161 15.69 10.48 16.72
C GLU A 161 14.92 11.22 17.81
N THR A 162 15.24 10.92 19.07
CA THR A 162 14.65 11.60 20.22
C THR A 162 15.71 12.46 20.88
N SER A 163 15.39 13.74 21.09
CA SER A 163 16.23 14.67 21.85
C SER A 163 15.47 15.11 23.09
N PHE A 164 16.05 14.83 24.27
CA PHE A 164 15.53 15.30 25.55
C PHE A 164 16.54 16.25 26.20
N SER A 165 16.11 17.47 26.51
CA SER A 165 16.88 18.41 27.34
C SER A 165 16.23 18.53 28.72
N SER A 166 16.99 18.19 29.76
CA SER A 166 16.64 18.43 31.16
C SER A 166 17.75 19.20 31.86
N ASN A 167 17.48 19.71 33.07
CA ASN A 167 18.49 20.37 33.91
C ASN A 167 19.72 19.48 34.19
N ASP A 168 19.62 18.16 33.99
CA ASP A 168 20.66 17.17 34.28
C ASP A 168 21.43 16.67 33.04
N GLY A 169 21.14 17.20 31.84
CA GLY A 169 21.92 16.88 30.62
C GLY A 169 21.08 16.63 29.36
N LEU A 170 21.78 16.57 28.22
CA LEU A 170 21.22 16.27 26.90
C LEU A 170 21.32 14.76 26.65
N TYR A 171 20.19 14.07 26.54
CA TYR A 171 20.13 12.66 26.14
C TYR A 171 19.58 12.57 24.72
N GLY A 172 20.40 12.06 23.80
CA GLY A 172 20.01 11.76 22.43
C GLY A 172 19.96 10.24 22.22
N GLY A 173 18.80 9.73 21.82
CA GLY A 173 18.62 8.33 21.40
C GLY A 173 18.42 8.26 19.90
N ASN A 174 19.18 7.41 19.20
CA ASN A 174 18.97 7.09 17.80
C ASN A 174 18.41 5.67 17.72
N GLU A 175 17.12 5.56 17.41
CA GLU A 175 16.48 4.27 17.19
C GLU A 175 16.49 4.00 15.68
N GLN A 176 17.37 3.07 15.27
CA GLN A 176 17.28 2.50 13.93
C GLN A 176 15.94 1.76 13.83
N GLY A 177 15.12 2.18 12.88
CA GLY A 177 13.86 1.53 12.58
C GLY A 177 14.05 0.34 11.64
N ASN A 178 12.98 0.05 10.91
CA ASN A 178 12.92 -1.07 9.99
C ASN A 178 13.56 -0.69 8.65
N SER A 179 13.80 -1.70 7.82
CA SER A 179 14.29 -1.53 6.46
C SER A 179 13.55 -2.45 5.51
N GLY A 180 13.67 -2.15 4.23
CA GLY A 180 12.98 -2.90 3.20
C GLY A 180 13.31 -2.41 1.81
N THR A 181 12.46 -2.78 0.88
CA THR A 181 12.53 -2.34 -0.52
C THR A 181 11.37 -1.42 -0.83
N TYR A 182 11.56 -0.50 -1.78
CA TYR A 182 10.48 0.37 -2.22
C TYR A 182 10.42 0.46 -3.73
N ARG A 183 9.26 0.88 -4.21
CA ARG A 183 9.00 1.20 -5.61
C ARG A 183 8.22 2.49 -5.72
N VAL A 184 8.58 3.30 -6.70
CA VAL A 184 7.80 4.48 -7.10
C VAL A 184 6.96 4.09 -8.34
N SER A 185 5.67 4.42 -8.30
CA SER A 185 4.77 4.25 -9.44
C SER A 185 3.81 5.44 -9.50
N GLY A 186 4.10 6.39 -10.38
CA GLY A 186 3.31 7.61 -10.49
C GLY A 186 3.33 8.41 -9.19
N ASN A 187 2.18 8.59 -8.54
CA ASN A 187 2.08 9.32 -7.27
C ASN A 187 2.09 8.39 -6.04
N TYR A 188 2.43 7.12 -6.20
CA TYR A 188 2.47 6.15 -5.12
C TYR A 188 3.87 5.62 -4.88
N ILE A 189 4.14 5.32 -3.62
CA ILE A 189 5.36 4.69 -3.16
C ILE A 189 4.94 3.45 -2.38
N TYR A 190 5.31 2.28 -2.86
CA TYR A 190 5.03 1.01 -2.19
C TYR A 190 6.28 0.60 -1.41
N LEU A 191 6.16 0.52 -0.09
CA LEU A 191 7.20 0.12 0.85
C LEU A 191 6.95 -1.33 1.25
N ASN A 192 7.89 -2.23 0.95
CA ASN A 192 7.84 -3.63 1.37
C ASN A 192 8.91 -3.84 2.43
N TYR A 193 8.50 -4.05 3.67
CA TYR A 193 9.40 -4.28 4.80
C TYR A 193 9.95 -5.70 4.80
N ASN A 194 11.10 -5.89 5.45
CA ASN A 194 11.75 -7.20 5.56
C ASN A 194 10.93 -8.24 6.35
N ASP A 195 9.94 -7.80 7.15
CA ASP A 195 9.00 -8.68 7.85
C ASP A 195 7.84 -9.17 6.96
N GLY A 196 7.79 -8.70 5.71
CA GLY A 196 6.76 -9.04 4.73
C GLY A 196 5.55 -8.10 4.72
N SER A 197 5.50 -7.11 5.62
CA SER A 197 4.44 -6.09 5.59
C SER A 197 4.64 -5.13 4.41
N THR A 198 3.53 -4.68 3.84
CA THR A 198 3.52 -3.72 2.74
C THR A 198 2.75 -2.48 3.16
N ILE A 199 3.35 -1.31 2.99
CA ILE A 199 2.71 -0.03 3.25
C ILE A 199 2.77 0.82 1.98
N ARG A 200 1.77 1.67 1.78
CA ARG A 200 1.77 2.64 0.69
C ARG A 200 1.87 4.06 1.24
N ALA A 201 2.80 4.83 0.69
CA ALA A 201 2.90 6.28 0.82
C ALA A 201 2.44 6.97 -0.48
N ASN A 202 2.06 8.24 -0.35
CA ASN A 202 1.73 9.10 -1.50
C ASN A 202 2.89 10.07 -1.78
N VAL A 203 3.12 10.39 -3.04
CA VAL A 203 3.95 11.52 -3.43
C VAL A 203 3.18 12.80 -3.15
N TYR A 204 3.67 13.62 -2.23
CA TYR A 204 3.04 14.88 -1.86
C TYR A 204 3.55 16.04 -2.71
N PHE A 205 4.87 16.11 -2.93
CA PHE A 205 5.48 17.17 -3.72
C PHE A 205 6.65 16.68 -4.60
N ARG A 206 6.56 17.00 -5.89
CA ARG A 206 7.62 16.84 -6.89
C ARG A 206 8.22 18.19 -7.25
N GLN A 207 9.53 18.23 -7.41
CA GLN A 207 10.27 19.38 -7.89
C GLN A 207 10.12 19.54 -9.41
N ASP A 208 10.59 20.66 -9.96
CA ASP A 208 10.57 20.94 -11.41
C ASP A 208 11.35 19.91 -12.25
N ASP A 209 12.36 19.25 -11.64
CA ASP A 209 13.14 18.17 -12.26
C ASP A 209 12.50 16.78 -12.10
N ASN A 210 11.24 16.74 -11.63
CA ASN A 210 10.44 15.56 -11.33
C ASN A 210 10.93 14.73 -10.13
N SER A 211 11.99 15.14 -9.42
CA SER A 211 12.41 14.47 -8.19
C SER A 211 11.35 14.63 -7.09
N ILE A 212 11.17 13.58 -6.31
CA ILE A 212 10.26 13.57 -5.16
C ILE A 212 11.02 14.17 -3.98
N SER A 213 10.40 15.17 -3.36
CA SER A 213 10.98 15.90 -2.22
C SER A 213 10.13 15.83 -0.96
N GLU A 214 8.84 15.52 -1.11
CA GLU A 214 7.93 15.31 0.01
C GLU A 214 7.00 14.14 -0.28
N ILE A 215 6.73 13.35 0.76
CA ILE A 215 5.82 12.21 0.72
C ILE A 215 4.85 12.30 1.89
N GLU A 216 3.67 11.73 1.73
CA GLU A 216 2.73 11.47 2.81
C GLU A 216 2.83 9.99 3.19
N TYR A 217 3.23 9.71 4.43
CA TYR A 217 3.41 8.38 4.97
C TYR A 217 2.74 8.30 6.33
N ASP A 218 1.79 7.37 6.49
CA ASP A 218 0.97 7.22 7.71
C ASP A 218 0.23 8.51 8.14
N GLY A 219 -0.24 9.29 7.15
CA GLY A 219 -0.93 10.57 7.36
C GLY A 219 -0.02 11.75 7.74
N ASP A 220 1.28 11.51 7.89
CA ASP A 220 2.29 12.52 8.17
C ASP A 220 3.05 12.92 6.90
N ILE A 221 3.38 14.21 6.78
CA ILE A 221 4.24 14.70 5.69
C ILE A 221 5.71 14.56 6.09
N TYR A 222 6.48 13.91 5.24
CA TYR A 222 7.93 13.78 5.33
C TYR A 222 8.58 14.57 4.20
N GLY A 223 9.53 15.44 4.52
CA GLY A 223 10.17 16.31 3.55
C GLY A 223 11.68 16.41 3.72
N LYS A 224 12.40 16.64 2.62
CA LYS A 224 13.87 16.85 2.64
C LYS A 224 14.26 18.06 3.50
N THR A 225 13.51 19.15 3.38
CA THR A 225 13.77 20.42 4.07
C THR A 225 13.36 20.41 5.55
N ILE A 226 12.72 19.34 6.02
CA ILE A 226 12.30 19.18 7.43
C ILE A 226 13.43 18.58 8.27
N CYS A 227 14.46 18.03 7.63
CA CYS A 227 15.59 17.42 8.33
C CYS A 227 16.61 18.43 8.90
N ASP A 228 16.52 19.71 8.51
CA ASP A 228 17.49 20.77 8.82
C ASP A 228 17.10 21.66 10.01
#